data_AF-A0A2I0AJI6-F1
#
_entry.id   AF-A0A2I0AJI6-F1
#
_cell.length_a   1.000
_cell.length_b   1.000
_cell.length_c   1.000
_cell.angle_alpha   90.00
_cell.angle_beta   90.00
_cell.angle_gamma   90.00
#
_symmetry.space_group_name_H-M   'P 1'
#
loop_
_entity.id
_entity.type
_entity.pdbx_description
1 polymer ?
#
loop_
_entity_poly.entity_id
_entity_poly.type
_entity_poly.pdbx_seq_one_letter_code
_entity_poly.pdbx_strand_id
1 'polypeptide(L)'
;MIHNKARPEGSICETYLIDEVSTFCSHYFEPNVPTKHNKTSRNNDEDNEVEERLSIFKQERPFSPNGNLYYYTDEKYNAAHLYILLNCPKVGPYIE
;
A
#
# COMPACT_ATOMS: atom_id res chain seq x y z
N MET A 1 16.36 10.62 -9.64
CA MET A 1 16.90 11.31 -8.44
C MET A 1 18.41 11.35 -8.61
N ILE A 2 19.06 12.51 -8.50
CA ILE A 2 20.52 12.61 -8.69
C ILE A 2 21.19 12.08 -7.42
N HIS A 3 21.87 10.94 -7.52
CA HIS A 3 22.49 10.30 -6.35
C HIS A 3 23.84 10.94 -6.03
N ASN A 4 24.57 11.38 -7.05
CA ASN A 4 25.82 12.11 -6.91
C ASN A 4 25.65 13.58 -7.32
N LYS A 5 25.44 14.45 -6.34
CA LYS A 5 25.32 15.91 -6.57
C LYS A 5 26.62 16.58 -7.00
N ALA A 6 27.78 15.95 -6.79
CA ALA A 6 29.08 16.48 -7.21
C ALA A 6 29.37 16.23 -8.70
N ARG A 7 28.65 15.31 -9.34
CA ARG A 7 28.74 15.00 -10.78
C ARG A 7 27.34 14.73 -11.36
N PRO A 8 26.50 15.77 -11.47
CA PRO A 8 25.08 15.59 -11.77
C PRO A 8 24.87 15.00 -13.18
N GLU A 9 25.61 15.42 -14.19
CA GLU A 9 25.49 14.93 -15.56
C GLU A 9 25.83 13.44 -15.65
N GLY A 10 26.95 13.04 -15.03
CA GLY A 10 27.36 11.63 -14.99
C GLY A 10 26.34 10.75 -14.25
N SER A 11 25.80 11.25 -13.13
CA SER A 11 24.76 10.56 -12.38
C SER A 11 23.46 10.43 -13.17
N ILE A 12 23.11 11.43 -13.98
CA ILE A 12 21.93 11.36 -14.86
C ILE A 12 22.15 10.31 -15.94
N CYS A 13 23.27 10.36 -16.67
CA CYS A 13 23.60 9.38 -17.71
C CYS A 13 23.60 7.94 -17.17
N GLU A 14 24.19 7.73 -16.00
CA GLU A 14 24.21 6.43 -15.33
C GLU A 14 22.79 5.93 -15.03
N THR A 15 21.92 6.80 -14.48
CA THR A 15 20.54 6.40 -14.20
C THR A 15 19.76 6.03 -15.46
N TYR A 16 19.99 6.73 -16.57
CA TYR A 16 19.37 6.38 -17.86
C TYR A 16 19.84 5.02 -18.36
N LEU A 17 21.16 4.77 -18.35
CA LEU A 17 21.72 3.49 -18.78
C LEU A 17 21.16 2.31 -17.98
N ILE A 18 21.09 2.46 -16.65
CA ILE A 18 20.52 1.41 -15.77
C ILE A 18 19.04 1.19 -16.09
N ASP A 19 18.28 2.25 -16.33
CA ASP A 19 16.84 2.14 -16.64
C ASP A 19 16.60 1.47 -18.00
N GLU A 20 17.37 1.82 -19.02
CA GLU A 20 17.29 1.21 -20.35
C GLU A 20 17.63 -0.29 -20.30
N VAL A 21 18.76 -0.66 -19.67
CA VAL A 21 19.15 -2.06 -19.55
C VAL A 21 18.14 -2.85 -18.71
N SER A 22 17.66 -2.30 -17.60
CA SER A 22 16.64 -2.95 -16.77
C SER A 22 15.33 -3.15 -17.54
N THR A 23 14.95 -2.19 -18.38
CA THR A 23 13.75 -2.29 -19.23
C THR A 23 13.94 -3.37 -20.29
N PHE A 24 15.06 -3.34 -21.00
CA PHE A 24 15.38 -4.34 -22.00
C PHE A 24 15.41 -5.77 -21.43
N CYS A 25 16.10 -5.97 -20.30
CA CYS A 25 16.16 -7.27 -19.63
C CYS A 25 14.79 -7.75 -19.14
N SER A 26 13.88 -6.84 -18.77
CA SER A 26 12.55 -7.21 -18.28
C SER A 26 11.72 -8.00 -19.30
N HIS A 27 11.97 -7.82 -20.60
CA HIS A 27 11.29 -8.57 -21.66
C HIS A 27 11.68 -10.05 -21.73
N TYR A 28 12.80 -10.43 -21.12
CA TYR A 28 13.30 -11.81 -21.11
C TYR A 28 12.99 -12.56 -19.82
N PHE A 29 12.41 -11.90 -18.83
CA PHE A 29 11.97 -12.54 -17.59
C PHE A 29 10.56 -13.11 -17.74
N GLU A 30 10.28 -14.16 -16.97
CA GLU A 30 8.92 -14.68 -16.86
C GLU A 30 7.98 -13.62 -16.23
N PRO A 31 6.67 -13.62 -16.55
CA PRO A 31 5.72 -12.59 -16.09
C PRO A 31 5.61 -12.43 -14.56
N ASN A 32 5.93 -13.50 -13.82
CA ASN A 32 5.94 -13.58 -12.36
C ASN A 32 7.22 -13.01 -11.71
N VAL A 33 8.26 -12.69 -12.50
CA VAL A 33 9.49 -12.09 -11.97
C VAL A 33 9.24 -10.61 -11.72
N PRO A 34 9.42 -10.12 -10.48
CA PRO A 34 9.18 -8.72 -10.17
C PRO A 34 10.24 -7.83 -10.83
N THR A 35 9.79 -6.91 -11.66
CA THR A 35 10.55 -5.87 -12.36
C THR A 35 9.95 -4.51 -12.02
N LYS A 36 10.63 -3.43 -12.40
CA LYS A 36 10.08 -2.06 -12.25
C LYS A 36 8.69 -1.91 -12.90
N HIS A 37 8.40 -2.66 -13.97
CA HIS A 37 7.20 -2.49 -14.80
C HIS A 37 5.99 -3.31 -14.32
N ASN A 38 6.20 -4.45 -13.68
CA ASN A 38 5.12 -5.32 -13.20
C ASN A 38 5.02 -5.38 -11.67
N LYS A 39 5.83 -4.59 -10.95
CA LYS A 39 5.74 -4.49 -9.50
C LYS A 39 4.40 -3.89 -9.11
N THR A 40 3.62 -4.66 -8.36
CA THR A 40 2.37 -4.22 -7.75
C THR A 40 2.60 -2.92 -6.96
N SER A 41 1.67 -1.98 -7.09
CA SER A 41 1.68 -0.74 -6.31
C SER A 41 1.82 -1.07 -4.82
N ARG A 42 2.59 -0.24 -4.09
CA ARG A 42 2.63 -0.30 -2.62
C ARG A 42 1.25 -0.12 -1.99
N ASN A 43 0.37 0.55 -2.71
CA ASN A 43 -1.04 0.63 -2.43
C ASN A 43 -1.74 -0.20 -3.50
N ASN A 44 -1.78 -1.52 -3.31
CA ASN A 44 -2.66 -2.33 -4.13
C ASN A 44 -4.06 -2.16 -3.54
N ASP A 45 -4.85 -1.28 -4.16
CA ASP A 45 -6.27 -1.08 -3.81
C ASP A 45 -7.13 -2.23 -4.37
N GLU A 46 -6.53 -3.25 -4.99
CA GLU A 46 -7.14 -4.57 -5.13
C GLU A 46 -7.30 -5.18 -3.73
N ASP A 47 -8.31 -4.71 -3.01
CA ASP A 47 -9.04 -5.56 -2.08
C ASP A 47 -9.50 -6.73 -2.94
N ASN A 48 -8.74 -7.83 -2.90
CA ASN A 48 -9.20 -9.09 -3.46
C ASN A 48 -10.56 -9.28 -2.81
N GLU A 49 -11.63 -9.11 -3.58
CA GLU A 49 -13.00 -9.11 -3.08
C GLU A 49 -13.25 -10.48 -2.47
N VAL A 50 -12.86 -10.64 -1.20
CA VAL A 50 -13.33 -11.74 -0.37
C VAL A 50 -14.77 -11.35 -0.14
N GLU A 51 -15.65 -11.89 -0.97
CA GLU A 51 -17.09 -11.60 -1.03
C GLU A 51 -17.77 -11.74 0.34
N GLU A 52 -17.11 -12.47 1.25
CA GLU A 52 -17.51 -12.73 2.64
C GLU A 52 -17.10 -11.66 3.67
N ARG A 53 -16.32 -10.63 3.31
CA ARG A 53 -15.89 -9.60 4.28
C ARG A 53 -16.99 -8.58 4.57
N LEU A 54 -17.23 -8.33 5.86
CA LEU A 54 -18.08 -7.21 6.30
C LEU A 54 -17.50 -5.89 5.77
N SER A 55 -18.38 -4.95 5.41
CA SER A 55 -17.99 -3.68 4.81
C SER A 55 -17.07 -2.85 5.72
N ILE A 56 -17.14 -3.05 7.04
CA ILE A 56 -16.26 -2.42 8.04
C ILE A 56 -14.80 -2.87 7.95
N PHE A 57 -14.53 -3.99 7.28
CA PHE A 57 -13.19 -4.55 7.08
C PHE A 57 -12.67 -4.38 5.65
N LYS A 58 -13.44 -3.71 4.78
CA LYS A 58 -12.95 -3.31 3.46
C LYS A 58 -11.99 -2.15 3.65
N GLN A 59 -10.71 -2.39 3.39
CA GLN A 59 -9.69 -1.36 3.50
C GLN A 59 -9.51 -0.70 2.14
N GLU A 60 -10.17 0.44 1.92
CA GLU A 60 -10.12 1.15 0.63
C GLU A 60 -8.77 1.82 0.34
N ARG A 61 -7.97 2.12 1.39
CA ARG A 61 -6.62 2.67 1.23
C ARG A 61 -5.68 2.18 2.32
N PRO A 62 -4.41 1.87 2.01
CA PRO A 62 -3.39 1.68 3.03
C PRO A 62 -3.13 2.98 3.80
N PHE A 63 -2.84 2.84 5.09
CA PHE A 63 -2.44 3.97 5.92
C PHE A 63 -1.18 4.63 5.36
N SER A 64 -1.18 5.96 5.30
CA SER A 64 0.00 6.71 4.86
C SER A 64 1.19 6.37 5.76
N PRO A 65 2.36 5.99 5.20
CA PRO A 65 3.55 5.72 5.99
C PRO A 65 4.07 6.95 6.76
N ASN A 66 3.55 8.14 6.43
CA ASN A 66 3.90 9.41 7.07
C ASN A 66 2.84 9.87 8.10
N GLY A 67 1.93 8.99 8.51
CA GLY A 67 0.99 9.30 9.58
C GLY A 67 1.73 9.39 10.91
N ASN A 68 1.50 10.47 11.67
CA ASN A 68 1.84 10.46 13.09
C ASN A 68 1.09 9.29 13.74
N LEU A 69 1.82 8.30 14.24
CA LEU A 69 1.20 7.25 15.06
C LEU A 69 0.69 7.90 16.34
N TYR A 70 -0.60 8.25 16.34
CA TYR A 70 -1.31 8.60 17.55
C TYR A 70 -1.79 7.30 18.19
N TYR A 71 -1.10 6.87 19.24
CA TYR A 71 -1.53 5.74 20.05
C TYR A 71 -2.70 6.19 20.91
N TYR A 72 -3.86 5.56 20.70
CA TYR A 72 -4.99 5.71 21.62
C TYR A 72 -4.68 5.00 22.94
N THR A 73 -5.11 5.60 24.05
CA THR A 73 -5.29 4.87 25.31
C THR A 73 -6.31 3.75 25.10
N ASP A 74 -6.17 2.62 25.79
CA ASP A 74 -7.09 1.47 25.69
C ASP A 74 -8.57 1.88 25.83
N GLU A 75 -8.88 2.82 26.72
CA GLU A 75 -10.24 3.35 26.90
C GLU A 75 -10.80 4.00 25.63
N LYS A 76 -10.04 4.92 25.01
CA LYS A 76 -10.43 5.58 23.77
C LYS A 76 -10.51 4.61 22.60
N TYR A 77 -9.57 3.66 22.54
CA TYR A 77 -9.59 2.61 21.53
C TYR A 77 -10.87 1.77 21.64
N ASN A 78 -11.19 1.30 22.85
CA ASN A 78 -12.38 0.50 23.11
C ASN A 78 -13.67 1.30 22.84
N ALA A 79 -13.73 2.57 23.23
CA ALA A 79 -14.89 3.42 22.98
C ALA A 79 -15.12 3.63 21.47
N ALA A 80 -14.07 3.93 20.71
CA ALA A 80 -14.15 4.07 19.25
C ALA A 80 -14.54 2.75 18.57
N HIS A 81 -13.95 1.64 19.01
CA HIS A 81 -14.24 0.31 18.47
C HIS A 81 -15.71 -0.10 18.72
N LEU A 82 -16.21 0.11 19.95
CA LEU A 82 -17.61 -0.13 20.28
C LEU A 82 -18.55 0.78 19.48
N TYR A 83 -18.22 2.07 19.33
CA TYR A 83 -19.01 2.98 18.52
C TYR A 83 -19.15 2.50 17.08
N ILE A 84 -18.06 2.07 16.45
CA ILE A 84 -18.07 1.54 15.07
C ILE A 84 -18.96 0.29 14.98
N LEU A 85 -18.85 -0.63 15.93
CA LEU A 85 -19.64 -1.86 15.95
C LEU A 85 -21.13 -1.58 16.14
N LEU A 86 -21.50 -0.75 17.11
CA LEU A 86 -22.90 -0.42 17.43
C LEU A 86 -23.59 0.34 16.29
N ASN A 87 -22.84 1.11 15.50
CA ASN A 87 -23.38 1.84 14.35
C ASN A 87 -23.33 1.03 13.04
N CYS A 88 -22.86 -0.21 13.06
CA CYS A 88 -22.82 -1.07 11.88
C CYS A 88 -24.11 -1.90 11.78
N PRO A 89 -24.95 -1.72 10.73
CA PRO A 89 -26.21 -2.45 10.59
C PRO A 89 -26.04 -3.99 10.58
N LYS A 90 -24.88 -4.46 10.10
CA LYS A 90 -24.55 -5.90 10.03
C LYS A 90 -24.29 -6.53 11.40
N VAL A 91 -24.04 -5.73 12.43
CA VAL A 91 -23.76 -6.21 13.81
C VAL A 91 -25.06 -6.36 14.62
N GLY A 92 -26.17 -5.76 14.17
CA GLY A 92 -27.48 -5.85 14.82
C GLY A 92 -27.90 -7.26 15.28
N PRO A 93 -27.74 -8.32 14.46
CA PRO A 93 -28.09 -9.69 14.85
C PRO A 93 -27.28 -10.28 16.02
N TYR A 94 -26.19 -9.63 16.44
CA TYR A 94 -25.30 -10.11 17.50
C TYR A 94 -25.38 -9.27 18.80
N ILE A 95 -26.19 -8.21 18.80
CA ILE A 95 -26.37 -7.31 19.96
C ILE A 95 -27.61 -7.70 20.79
N GLU A 96 -28.50 -8.51 20.22
CA GLU A 96 -29.70 -9.05 20.89
C GLU A 96 -29.44 -10.34 21.68
#